data_AF-A0A3S4ICC2-F1
#
_entry.id   AF-A0A3S4ICC2-F1
#
_cell.length_a   1.000
_cell.length_b   1.000
_cell.length_c   1.000
_cell.angle_alpha   90.00
_cell.angle_beta   90.00
_cell.angle_gamma   90.00
#
_symmetry.space_group_name_H-M   'P 1'
#
loop_
_entity.id
_entity.type
_entity.pdbx_description
1 polymer ?
#
loop_
_entity_poly.entity_id
_entity_poly.type
_entity_poly.pdbx_seq_one_letter_code
_entity_poly.pdbx_strand_id
1 'polypeptide(L)' 'MKSGSGPLPRLPGSRLQQRARKQLRDGGVIAYSTESCYGLGCRPLDARAIRRVLAIKARPNHKG' A
#
# COMPACT_ATOMS: atom_id res chain seq x y z
N MET A 1 -32.77 11.41 9.04
CA MET A 1 -31.35 11.18 9.41
C MET A 1 -31.09 9.69 9.35
N LYS A 2 -30.41 9.17 8.30
CA LYS A 2 -30.09 7.73 8.21
C LYS A 2 -28.77 7.48 8.94
N SER A 3 -28.84 6.83 10.11
CA SER A 3 -27.70 6.30 10.84
C SER A 3 -27.07 5.16 10.02
N GLY A 4 -26.00 5.45 9.29
CA GLY A 4 -25.24 4.46 8.51
C GLY A 4 -24.42 3.54 9.42
N SER A 5 -25.04 2.57 10.08
CA SER A 5 -24.36 1.49 10.80
C SER A 5 -24.08 0.32 9.86
N GLY A 6 -23.27 0.56 8.82
CA GLY A 6 -22.71 -0.52 8.00
C GLY A 6 -21.65 -1.29 8.81
N PRO A 7 -21.46 -2.60 8.60
CA PRO A 7 -20.37 -3.33 9.25
C PRO A 7 -19.03 -2.70 8.87
N LEU A 8 -18.20 -2.39 9.87
CA LEU A 8 -16.83 -1.95 9.65
C LEU A 8 -16.12 -3.01 8.79
N PRO A 9 -15.32 -2.61 7.79
CA PRO A 9 -14.57 -3.57 6.98
C PRO A 9 -13.71 -4.44 7.89
N ARG A 10 -13.76 -5.77 7.70
CA ARG A 10 -12.97 -6.70 8.50
C ARG A 10 -11.50 -6.36 8.32
N LEU A 11 -10.82 -6.02 9.41
CA LEU A 11 -9.38 -5.79 9.37
C LEU A 11 -8.64 -7.09 9.01
N PRO A 12 -7.51 -7.00 8.28
CA PRO A 12 -6.74 -8.18 7.94
C PRO A 12 -6.27 -8.92 9.20
N GLY A 13 -6.12 -10.25 9.13
CA GLY A 13 -5.61 -11.03 10.26
C GLY A 13 -4.24 -10.52 10.76
N SER A 14 -3.96 -10.69 12.05
CA SER A 14 -2.76 -10.17 12.72
C SER A 14 -1.45 -10.54 12.01
N ARG A 15 -1.34 -11.77 11.51
CA ARG A 15 -0.18 -12.25 10.75
C ARG A 15 0.07 -11.44 9.48
N LEU A 16 -0.97 -11.13 8.71
CA LEU A 16 -0.82 -10.34 7.48
C LEU A 16 -0.40 -8.91 7.82
N GLN A 17 -1.01 -8.30 8.84
CA GLN A 17 -0.62 -6.97 9.30
C GLN A 17 0.84 -6.92 9.77
N GLN A 18 1.29 -7.91 10.54
CA GLN A 18 2.68 -8.01 11.02
C GLN A 18 3.67 -8.13 9.86
N ARG A 19 3.36 -8.97 8.86
CA ARG A 19 4.19 -9.12 7.65
C ARG A 19 4.25 -7.82 6.85
N ALA A 20 3.11 -7.15 6.63
CA ALA A 20 3.07 -5.87 5.93
C ALA A 20 3.89 -4.80 6.67
N ARG A 21 3.76 -4.70 8.00
CA ARG A 21 4.56 -3.80 8.82
C ARG A 21 6.06 -4.12 8.74
N LYS A 22 6.44 -5.40 8.79
CA LYS A 22 7.84 -5.82 8.62
C LYS A 22 8.36 -5.40 7.25
N GLN A 23 7.61 -5.68 6.19
CA GLN A 23 7.98 -5.31 4.83
C GLN A 23 8.21 -3.80 4.68
N LEU A 24 7.33 -2.98 5.26
CA LEU A 24 7.46 -1.52 5.23
C LEU A 24 8.67 -1.02 6.03
N ARG A 25 8.94 -1.61 7.20
CA ARG A 25 10.12 -1.27 8.02
C ARG A 25 11.43 -1.61 7.32
N ASP A 26 11.45 -2.72 6.59
CA ASP A 26 12.62 -3.19 5.83
C ASP A 26 12.83 -2.41 4.51
N GLY A 27 12.05 -1.34 4.27
CA GLY A 27 12.13 -0.52 3.06
C GLY A 27 11.54 -1.20 1.82
N GLY A 28 10.66 -2.18 2.02
CA GLY A 28 9.96 -2.92 0.98
C GLY A 28 8.70 -2.21 0.46
N VAL A 29 8.06 -2.85 -0.52
CA VAL A 29 6.82 -2.41 -1.16
C VAL A 29 5.72 -3.41 -0.86
N ILE A 30 4.50 -2.92 -0.64
CA ILE A 30 3.28 -3.74 -0.48
C ILE A 30 2.25 -3.39 -1.55
N ALA A 31 1.42 -4.36 -1.92
CA ALA A 31 0.23 -4.12 -2.72
C ALA A 31 -1.01 -4.08 -1.82
N TYR A 32 -1.98 -3.22 -2.15
CA TYR A 32 -3.27 -3.13 -1.45
C TYR A 32 -4.39 -2.98 -2.46
N SER A 33 -5.51 -3.66 -2.23
CA SER A 33 -6.68 -3.62 -3.12
C SER A 33 -7.41 -2.28 -3.01
N THR A 34 -7.86 -1.77 -4.15
CA THR A 34 -8.84 -0.68 -4.27
C THR A 34 -10.08 -1.21 -5.01
N GLU A 35 -11.06 -0.35 -5.27
CA GLU A 35 -12.29 -0.74 -5.99
C GLU A 35 -12.03 -1.21 -7.43
N SER A 36 -10.95 -0.75 -8.07
CA SER A 36 -10.71 -1.00 -9.50
C SER A 36 -9.33 -1.61 -9.80
N CYS A 37 -8.38 -1.53 -8.87
CA CYS A 37 -7.03 -2.03 -9.11
C CYS A 37 -6.27 -2.29 -7.81
N TYR A 38 -5.03 -2.75 -7.92
CA TYR A 38 -4.11 -2.79 -6.79
C TYR A 38 -3.22 -1.56 -6.79
N GLY A 39 -3.17 -0.87 -5.65
CA GLY A 39 -2.19 0.17 -5.37
C GLY A 39 -0.89 -0.43 -4.85
N LEU A 40 0.24 0.22 -5.17
CA LEU A 40 1.54 -0.10 -4.59
C LEU A 40 1.92 1.00 -3.58
N GLY A 41 2.32 0.59 -2.38
CA GLY A 41 2.67 1.48 -1.28
C GLY A 41 3.99 1.11 -0.61
N CYS A 42 4.64 2.09 0.02
CA CYS A 42 5.88 1.93 0.77
C CYS A 42 5.95 2.93 1.93
N ARG A 43 7.03 2.89 2.72
CA ARG A 43 7.26 3.87 3.79
C ARG A 43 7.69 5.21 3.19
N PRO A 44 6.96 6.33 3.40
CA PRO A 44 7.20 7.59 2.70
C PRO A 44 8.48 8.31 3.15
N LEU A 45 8.98 8.01 4.34
CA LEU A 45 10.23 8.57 4.85
C LEU A 45 11.47 7.78 4.39
N ASP A 46 11.30 6.75 3.55
CA ASP A 46 12.38 5.93 3.02
C ASP A 46 12.53 6.16 1.51
N ALA A 47 13.48 7.02 1.14
CA ALA A 47 13.74 7.37 -0.26
C ALA A 47 14.06 6.14 -1.14
N ARG A 48 14.68 5.09 -0.59
CA ARG A 48 14.97 3.86 -1.33
C ARG A 48 13.69 3.08 -1.62
N ALA A 49 12.77 3.04 -0.65
CA ALA A 49 11.48 2.38 -0.83
C ALA A 49 10.62 3.12 -1.88
N ILE A 50 10.65 4.45 -1.89
CA ILE A 50 10.01 5.27 -2.93
C ILE A 50 10.59 4.92 -4.31
N ARG A 51 11.91 4.91 -4.45
CA ARG A 51 12.58 4.53 -5.71
C ARG A 51 12.16 3.13 -6.19
N ARG A 52 11.99 2.17 -5.28
CA ARG A 52 11.49 0.82 -5.63
C ARG A 52 10.07 0.87 -6.18
N VAL A 53 9.16 1.62 -5.56
CA VAL A 53 7.78 1.78 -6.09
C VAL A 53 7.80 2.39 -7.49
N LEU A 54 8.63 3.42 -7.72
CA LEU A 54 8.76 4.06 -9.03
C LEU A 54 9.34 3.10 -10.08
N ALA A 55 10.36 2.33 -9.71
CA ALA A 55 10.96 1.31 -10.58
C ALA A 55 9.94 0.20 -10.94
N ILE A 56 9.16 -0.30 -9.97
CA ILE A 56 8.13 -1.31 -10.21
C ILE A 56 7.02 -0.78 -11.13
N LYS A 57 6.59 0.47 -10.93
CA LYS A 57 5.58 1.10 -11.79
C LYS A 57 6.07 1.32 -13.23
N ALA A 58 7.38 1.19 -13.48
CA ALA A 58 8.00 1.35 -14.80
C ALA A 58 7.47 2.59 -15.55
N ARG A 59 7.28 3.70 -14.83
CA ARG A 59 6.81 4.96 -15.45
C ARG A 59 7.89 5.43 -16.42
N PRO A 60 7.63 5.54 -17.74
CA PRO A 60 8.54 6.26 -18.61
C PRO A 60 8.63 7.70 -18.10
N ASN A 61 9.85 8.19 -17.90
CA ASN A 61 10.15 9.50 -17.31
C ASN A 61 9.65 10.70 -18.15
N HIS A 62 8.94 10.47 -19.26
CA HIS A 62 8.55 11.49 -20.25
C HIS A 62 7.08 11.94 -20.19
N LYS A 63 6.24 11.38 -19.32
CA LYS A 63 4.85 11.87 -19.17
C LYS A 63 4.76 12.78 -17.94
N GLY A 64 5.23 14.01 -18.14
CA GLY A 64 4.94 15.19 -17.31
C GLY A 64 3.96 16.10 -18.03
#